data_AF-A0A661V8S8-F1
#
_entry.id   AF-A0A661V8S8-F1
#
_cell.length_a   1.000
_cell.length_b   1.000
_cell.length_c   1.000
_cell.angle_alpha   90.00
_cell.angle_beta   90.00
_cell.angle_gamma   90.00
#
_symmetry.space_group_name_H-M   'P 1'
#
loop_
_entity.id
_entity.type
_entity.pdbx_description
1 polymer ?
#
loop_
_entity_poly.entity_id
_entity_poly.type
_entity_poly.pdbx_seq_one_letter_code
_entity_poly.pdbx_strand_id
1 'polypeptide(L)'
;MSNMTCGELAKELGKLPMQIGRVKNEVCDESDLDGKEIKPSGIAKILNHYKVEMDILENADPDVVYVEAIKQPVANPRWMLAFDRERKQKVMVSVPKNRKDRLSQPRTRFLVERGSQDGKYFYKWRQNLSL
;
A
#
# COMPACT_ATOMS: atom_id res chain seq x y z
N MET A 1 15.05 17.56 11.29
CA MET A 1 15.20 16.12 11.63
C MET A 1 16.52 15.66 11.04
N SER A 2 17.34 14.95 11.82
CA SER A 2 18.53 14.26 11.31
C SER A 2 18.13 12.99 10.54
N ASN A 3 19.04 12.47 9.73
CA ASN A 3 18.89 11.11 9.19
C ASN A 3 18.80 10.11 10.34
N MET A 4 18.03 9.04 10.15
CA MET A 4 17.88 7.98 11.16
C MET A 4 17.93 6.60 10.52
N THR A 5 18.53 5.64 11.21
CA THR A 5 18.40 4.23 10.86
C THR A 5 17.00 3.70 11.22
N CYS A 6 16.59 2.57 10.62
CA CYS A 6 15.35 1.89 11.03
C CYS A 6 15.33 1.56 12.53
N GLY A 7 16.51 1.35 13.15
CA GLY A 7 16.63 1.00 14.57
C GLY A 7 16.36 2.19 15.48
N GLU A 8 16.86 3.37 15.14
CA GLU A 8 16.61 4.60 15.89
C GLU A 8 15.15 5.03 15.80
N LEU A 9 14.61 5.08 14.58
CA LEU A 9 13.20 5.42 14.37
C LEU A 9 12.26 4.42 15.06
N ALA A 10 12.62 3.13 15.08
CA ALA A 10 11.85 2.11 15.79
C ALA A 10 11.81 2.37 17.31
N LYS A 11 12.93 2.78 17.92
CA LYS A 11 12.97 3.12 19.35
C LYS A 11 12.08 4.32 19.67
N GLU A 12 12.13 5.37 18.84
CA GLU A 12 11.30 6.56 19.04
C GLU A 12 9.80 6.25 18.92
N LEU A 13 9.42 5.38 17.99
CA LEU A 13 8.02 5.03 17.75
C LEU A 13 7.50 3.86 18.58
N GLY A 14 8.34 3.26 19.44
CA GLY A 14 7.97 2.07 20.22
C GLY A 14 7.61 0.86 19.33
N LYS A 15 8.27 0.71 18.18
CA LYS A 15 8.04 -0.37 17.20
C LYS A 15 9.28 -1.25 17.04
N LEU A 16 9.13 -2.37 16.32
CA LEU A 16 10.27 -3.20 15.95
C LEU A 16 11.00 -2.63 14.72
N PRO A 17 12.35 -2.68 14.66
CA PRO A 17 13.11 -2.24 13.49
C PRO A 17 12.68 -2.93 12.19
N MET A 18 12.24 -4.18 12.27
CA MET A 18 11.71 -4.92 11.13
C MET A 18 10.41 -4.31 10.60
N GLN A 19 9.51 -3.82 11.47
CA GLN A 19 8.27 -3.17 11.05
C GLN A 19 8.57 -1.86 10.31
N ILE A 20 9.47 -1.04 10.87
CA ILE A 20 9.95 0.18 10.20
C ILE A 20 10.57 -0.17 8.85
N GLY A 21 11.39 -1.22 8.78
CA GLY A 21 12.00 -1.68 7.53
C GLY A 21 10.98 -2.10 6.46
N ARG A 22 9.88 -2.76 6.86
CA ARG A 22 8.79 -3.14 5.93
C ARG A 22 8.06 -1.92 5.39
N VAL A 23 7.65 -1.01 6.27
CA VAL A 23 6.97 0.24 5.86
C VAL A 23 7.89 1.08 4.99
N LYS A 24 9.17 1.23 5.38
CA LYS A 24 10.18 1.94 4.57
C LYS A 24 10.23 1.40 3.15
N ASN A 25 10.31 0.09 2.97
CA ASN A 25 10.35 -0.53 1.64
C ASN A 25 9.03 -0.38 0.86
N GLU A 26 7.93 -0.10 1.54
CA GLU A 26 6.60 0.06 0.94
C GLU A 26 6.32 1.51 0.53
N VAL A 27 6.82 2.51 1.27
CA VAL A 27 6.47 3.93 1.06
C VAL A 27 7.63 4.82 0.62
N CYS A 28 8.87 4.42 0.86
CA CYS A 28 10.05 5.20 0.47
C CYS A 28 10.58 4.76 -0.89
N ASP A 29 11.16 5.71 -1.62
CA ASP A 29 11.96 5.48 -2.81
C ASP A 29 13.45 5.72 -2.53
N GLU A 30 14.33 5.49 -3.51
CA GLU A 30 15.77 5.69 -3.35
C GLU A 30 16.14 7.13 -2.97
N SER A 31 15.34 8.13 -3.37
CA SER A 31 15.62 9.53 -3.07
C SER A 31 15.44 9.86 -1.59
N ASP A 32 14.61 9.08 -0.88
CA ASP A 32 14.36 9.19 0.56
C ASP A 32 15.45 8.55 1.42
N LEU A 33 16.41 7.87 0.81
CA LEU A 33 17.42 7.08 1.52
C LEU A 33 18.81 7.67 1.34
N ASP A 34 19.62 7.54 2.39
CA ASP A 34 21.05 7.83 2.36
C ASP A 34 21.81 6.57 2.80
N GLY A 35 22.05 5.68 1.83
CA GLY A 35 22.55 4.33 2.08
C GLY A 35 21.61 3.52 2.98
N LYS A 36 22.01 3.30 4.24
CA LYS A 36 21.20 2.57 5.24
C LYS A 36 20.32 3.48 6.09
N GLU A 37 20.52 4.78 6.01
CA GLU A 37 19.77 5.78 6.77
C GLU A 37 18.55 6.26 5.97
N ILE A 38 17.56 6.73 6.71
CA ILE A 38 16.31 7.29 6.20
C ILE A 38 16.42 8.80 6.35
N LYS A 39 16.31 9.52 5.24
CA LYS A 39 16.28 10.99 5.25
C LYS A 39 14.98 11.48 5.88
N PRO A 40 14.92 12.76 6.32
CA PRO A 40 13.68 13.35 6.84
C PRO A 40 12.46 13.19 5.93
N SER A 41 12.65 13.19 4.59
CA SER A 41 11.56 12.95 3.64
C SER A 41 10.99 11.52 3.77
N GLY A 42 11.85 10.52 3.90
CA GLY A 42 11.45 9.12 4.12
C GLY A 42 10.79 8.93 5.48
N ILE A 43 11.31 9.57 6.53
CA ILE A 43 10.71 9.55 7.86
C ILE A 43 9.28 10.11 7.79
N ALA A 44 9.08 11.25 7.12
CA ALA A 44 7.76 11.84 6.95
C ALA A 44 6.78 10.89 6.23
N LYS A 45 7.22 10.18 5.18
CA LYS A 45 6.39 9.17 4.49
C LYS A 45 6.01 8.01 5.42
N ILE A 46 6.93 7.51 6.23
CA ILE A 46 6.69 6.44 7.20
C ILE A 46 5.69 6.88 8.28
N LEU A 47 5.86 8.09 8.83
CA LEU A 47 4.93 8.63 9.83
C LEU A 47 3.53 8.84 9.25
N ASN A 48 3.45 9.34 8.01
CA ASN A 48 2.17 9.51 7.32
C ASN A 48 1.46 8.17 7.10
N HIS A 49 2.19 7.10 6.77
CA HIS A 49 1.61 5.76 6.66
C HIS A 49 0.96 5.31 7.97
N TYR A 50 1.64 5.44 9.10
CA TYR A 50 1.06 5.07 10.40
C TYR A 50 -0.11 5.96 10.80
N LYS A 51 -0.07 7.25 10.44
CA LYS A 51 -1.20 8.15 10.66
C LYS A 51 -2.44 7.67 9.90
N VAL A 52 -2.29 7.34 8.62
CA VAL A 52 -3.41 6.81 7.80
C VAL A 52 -3.94 5.50 8.38
N GLU A 53 -3.06 4.60 8.84
CA GLU A 53 -3.50 3.37 9.52
C GLU A 53 -4.32 3.67 10.79
N MET A 54 -3.90 4.64 11.60
CA MET A 54 -4.65 5.08 12.78
C MET A 54 -5.99 5.68 12.41
N ASP A 55 -6.03 6.58 11.42
CA ASP A 55 -7.26 7.24 10.97
C ASP A 55 -8.30 6.20 10.50
N ILE A 56 -7.87 5.15 9.79
CA ILE A 56 -8.75 4.02 9.37
C ILE A 56 -9.31 3.27 10.58
N LEU A 57 -8.47 2.99 11.59
CA LEU A 57 -8.88 2.29 12.80
C LEU A 57 -9.85 3.11 13.65
N GLU A 58 -9.60 4.42 13.79
CA GLU A 58 -10.42 5.34 14.60
C GLU A 58 -11.79 5.59 13.98
N ASN A 59 -11.86 5.75 12.66
CA ASN A 59 -13.12 6.02 11.96
C ASN A 59 -13.90 4.75 11.60
N ALA A 60 -13.29 3.57 11.72
CA ALA A 60 -13.86 2.28 11.30
C ALA A 60 -14.32 2.24 9.82
N ASP A 61 -13.81 3.17 9.00
CA ASP A 61 -14.12 3.27 7.58
C ASP A 61 -13.05 2.55 6.75
N PRO A 62 -13.43 1.69 5.80
CA PRO A 62 -12.48 1.06 4.92
C PRO A 62 -11.83 2.10 4.00
N ASP A 63 -10.51 2.04 3.85
CA ASP A 63 -9.79 2.82 2.84
C ASP A 63 -10.11 2.24 1.45
N VAL A 64 -10.99 2.93 0.72
CA VAL A 64 -11.46 2.50 -0.60
C VAL A 64 -10.82 3.37 -1.67
N VAL A 65 -10.17 2.75 -2.64
CA VAL A 65 -9.43 3.46 -3.70
C VAL A 65 -9.79 3.00 -5.10
N TYR A 66 -9.62 3.89 -6.07
CA TYR A 66 -9.75 3.55 -7.48
C TYR A 66 -8.46 2.97 -8.04
N VAL A 67 -8.56 1.78 -8.64
CA VAL A 67 -7.48 1.16 -9.40
C VAL A 67 -7.87 0.92 -10.85
N GLU A 68 -6.88 0.90 -11.73
CA GLU A 68 -7.06 0.65 -13.16
C GLU A 68 -6.49 -0.71 -13.56
N ALA A 69 -7.29 -1.56 -14.20
CA ALA A 69 -6.86 -2.90 -14.60
C ALA A 69 -5.67 -2.88 -15.57
N ILE A 70 -4.67 -3.72 -15.29
CA ILE A 70 -3.57 -3.98 -16.21
C ILE A 70 -3.83 -5.34 -16.87
N LYS A 71 -3.93 -5.35 -18.21
CA LYS A 71 -4.14 -6.57 -18.99
C LYS A 71 -2.84 -7.38 -19.07
N GLN A 72 -2.50 -8.04 -17.96
CA GLN A 72 -1.37 -8.95 -17.85
C GLN A 72 -1.82 -10.20 -17.09
N PRO A 73 -1.56 -11.42 -17.62
CA PRO A 73 -1.88 -12.65 -16.91
C PRO A 73 -1.03 -12.80 -15.65
N VAL A 74 -1.61 -13.39 -14.62
CA VAL A 74 -0.92 -13.78 -13.38
C VAL A 74 -1.22 -15.25 -13.08
N ALA A 75 -0.26 -15.94 -12.47
CA ALA A 75 -0.35 -17.39 -12.24
C ALA A 75 -1.57 -17.79 -11.40
N ASN A 76 -1.90 -17.01 -10.36
CA ASN A 76 -3.04 -17.31 -9.51
C ASN A 76 -4.34 -16.67 -10.07
N PRO A 77 -5.40 -17.47 -10.34
CA PRO A 77 -6.64 -16.97 -10.92
C PRO A 77 -7.42 -16.02 -10.03
N ARG A 78 -7.17 -15.99 -8.71
CA ARG A 78 -7.82 -15.08 -7.75
C ARG A 78 -7.14 -13.73 -7.62
N TRP A 79 -6.12 -13.48 -8.43
CA TRP A 79 -5.39 -12.24 -8.42
C TRP A 79 -5.41 -11.58 -9.79
N MET A 80 -5.26 -10.27 -9.82
CA MET A 80 -5.01 -9.51 -11.04
C MET A 80 -4.10 -8.33 -10.76
N LEU A 81 -3.50 -7.80 -11.82
CA LEU A 81 -2.69 -6.59 -11.75
C LEU A 81 -3.57 -5.37 -12.01
N ALA A 82 -3.33 -4.34 -11.23
CA ALA A 82 -3.94 -3.04 -11.42
C ALA A 82 -2.92 -1.92 -11.14
N PHE A 83 -3.24 -0.70 -11.53
CA PHE A 83 -2.48 0.49 -11.23
C PHE A 83 -3.23 1.32 -10.19
N ASP A 84 -2.63 1.52 -9.03
CA ASP A 84 -3.09 2.46 -8.02
C ASP A 84 -2.62 3.86 -8.43
N ARG A 85 -3.56 4.75 -8.74
CA ARG A 85 -3.28 6.11 -9.19
C ARG A 85 -2.82 7.03 -8.06
N GLU A 86 -3.28 6.81 -6.84
CA GLU A 86 -2.89 7.61 -5.68
C GLU A 86 -1.42 7.36 -5.35
N ARG A 87 -1.02 6.09 -5.33
CA ARG A 87 0.35 5.67 -5.04
C ARG A 87 1.25 5.57 -6.27
N LYS A 88 0.70 5.79 -7.47
CA LYS A 88 1.38 5.73 -8.78
C LYS A 88 2.19 4.44 -9.01
N GLN A 89 1.62 3.31 -8.61
CA GLN A 89 2.33 2.03 -8.62
C GLN A 89 1.46 0.88 -9.11
N LYS A 90 2.11 -0.18 -9.58
CA LYS A 90 1.47 -1.43 -9.96
C LYS A 90 1.21 -2.27 -8.71
N VAL A 91 -0.03 -2.72 -8.55
CA VAL A 91 -0.51 -3.44 -7.37
C VAL A 91 -1.15 -4.78 -7.76
N MET A 92 -1.10 -5.72 -6.82
CA MET A 92 -1.78 -7.01 -6.91
C MET A 92 -3.13 -6.92 -6.19
N VAL A 93 -4.22 -7.12 -6.91
CA VAL A 93 -5.58 -7.08 -6.36
C VAL A 93 -6.15 -8.49 -6.28
N SER A 94 -6.69 -8.83 -5.11
CA SER A 94 -7.48 -10.05 -4.94
C SER A 94 -8.89 -9.87 -5.50
N VAL A 95 -9.26 -10.72 -6.46
CA VAL A 95 -10.55 -10.66 -7.18
C VAL A 95 -11.12 -12.08 -7.32
N PRO A 96 -12.42 -12.28 -7.03
CA PRO A 96 -13.09 -13.56 -7.29
C PRO A 96 -12.97 -14.00 -8.76
N LYS A 97 -12.74 -15.30 -8.99
CA LYS A 97 -12.51 -15.87 -10.34
C LYS A 97 -13.64 -15.50 -11.32
N ASN A 98 -14.89 -15.54 -10.87
CA ASN A 98 -16.10 -15.25 -11.66
C ASN A 98 -16.28 -13.76 -12.01
N ARG A 99 -15.47 -12.85 -11.45
CA ARG A 99 -15.51 -11.41 -11.75
C ARG A 99 -14.29 -10.93 -12.53
N LYS A 100 -13.24 -11.74 -12.60
CA LYS A 100 -11.96 -11.37 -13.20
C LYS A 100 -12.10 -11.00 -14.67
N ASP A 101 -12.80 -11.78 -15.48
CA ASP A 101 -12.93 -11.52 -16.93
C ASP A 101 -13.57 -10.17 -17.24
N ARG A 102 -14.51 -9.73 -16.39
CA ARG A 102 -15.15 -8.42 -16.49
C ARG A 102 -14.20 -7.30 -16.06
N LEU A 103 -13.47 -7.51 -14.96
CA LEU A 103 -12.62 -6.49 -14.37
C LEU A 103 -11.27 -6.33 -15.09
N SER A 104 -10.77 -7.37 -15.76
CA SER A 104 -9.49 -7.35 -16.48
C SER A 104 -9.56 -6.70 -17.86
N GLN A 105 -10.72 -6.17 -18.27
CA GLN A 105 -10.85 -5.47 -19.54
C GLN A 105 -9.96 -4.20 -19.53
N PRO A 106 -9.31 -3.85 -20.65
CA PRO A 106 -8.44 -2.67 -20.73
C PRO A 106 -9.14 -1.41 -20.21
N ARG A 107 -8.41 -0.57 -19.45
CA ARG A 107 -8.90 0.71 -18.90
C ARG A 107 -10.09 0.59 -17.94
N THR A 108 -10.45 -0.61 -17.51
CA THR A 108 -11.49 -0.80 -16.50
C THR A 108 -11.01 -0.23 -15.19
N ARG A 109 -11.79 0.71 -14.65
CA ARG A 109 -11.58 1.28 -13.32
C ARG A 109 -12.56 0.66 -12.37
N PHE A 110 -12.10 0.32 -11.18
CA PHE A 110 -12.94 -0.27 -10.16
C PHE A 110 -12.41 0.07 -8.77
N LEU A 111 -13.33 0.03 -7.80
CA LEU A 111 -13.02 0.28 -6.40
C LEU A 111 -12.47 -0.99 -5.75
N VAL A 112 -11.50 -0.81 -4.86
CA VAL A 112 -10.92 -1.86 -4.02
C VAL A 112 -10.75 -1.33 -2.61
N GLU A 113 -10.91 -2.20 -1.63
CA GLU A 113 -10.42 -1.94 -0.27
C GLU A 113 -8.90 -2.05 -0.32
N ARG A 114 -8.22 -0.97 0.06
CA ARG A 114 -6.81 -0.94 0.40
C ARG A 114 -6.70 -1.10 1.91
N GLY A 115 -5.81 -1.97 2.35
CA GLY A 115 -5.47 -2.09 3.77
C GLY A 115 -3.99 -2.31 3.90
N SER A 116 -3.48 -2.18 5.12
CA SER A 116 -2.09 -2.50 5.45
C SER A 116 -2.07 -3.63 6.44
N GLN A 117 -1.21 -4.61 6.19
CA GLN A 117 -0.92 -5.69 7.11
C GLN A 117 0.59 -5.84 7.17
N ASP A 118 1.14 -5.87 8.39
CA ASP A 118 2.58 -6.03 8.61
C ASP A 118 3.45 -4.97 7.89
N GLY A 119 2.90 -3.78 7.67
CA GLY A 119 3.57 -2.67 6.97
C GLY A 119 3.63 -2.82 5.45
N LYS A 120 2.78 -3.68 4.88
CA LYS A 120 2.58 -3.83 3.44
C LYS A 120 1.13 -3.64 3.07
N TYR A 121 0.90 -2.95 1.97
CA TYR A 121 -0.47 -2.79 1.48
C TYR A 121 -0.98 -4.05 0.77
N PHE A 122 -2.25 -4.35 0.98
CA PHE A 122 -3.02 -5.32 0.23
C PHE A 122 -4.24 -4.65 -0.39
N TYR A 123 -4.73 -5.21 -1.49
CA TYR A 123 -5.86 -4.69 -2.25
C TYR A 123 -6.87 -5.80 -2.48
N LYS A 124 -8.12 -5.55 -2.11
CA LYS A 124 -9.20 -6.53 -2.22
C LYS A 124 -10.42 -5.91 -2.88
N TRP A 125 -10.87 -6.51 -3.96
CA TRP A 125 -12.13 -6.12 -4.58
C TRP A 125 -13.32 -6.61 -3.75
N ARG A 126 -14.33 -5.75 -3.58
CA ARG A 126 -15.66 -6.13 -3.09
C ARG A 126 -16.75 -5.55 -3.99
N GLN A 127 -17.89 -6.22 -3.99
CA GLN A 127 -19.01 -5.89 -4.87
C GLN A 127 -19.74 -4.59 -4.48
N ASN A 128 -19.75 -4.26 -3.19
CA ASN A 128 -20.56 -3.17 -2.64
C ASN A 128 -19.67 -2.02 -2.12
N LEU A 129 -18.61 -1.67 -2.85
CA LEU A 129 -17.77 -0.54 -2.50
C LEU A 129 -18.36 0.74 -3.09
N SER A 130 -18.42 1.77 -2.26
CA SER A 130 -18.73 3.15 -2.62
C SER A 130 -17.66 4.05 -2.02
N LEU A 131 -17.42 5.19 -2.67
CA LEU A 131 -16.66 6.31 -2.10
C LEU A 131 -17.60 7.26 -1.38
#